data_AF-A0A7J5YR23-F1
#
_entry.id   AF-A0A7J5YR23-F1
#
_cell.length_a   1.000
_cell.length_b   1.000
_cell.length_c   1.000
_cell.angle_alpha   90.00
_cell.angle_beta   90.00
_cell.angle_gamma   90.00
#
_symmetry.space_group_name_H-M   'P 1'
#
loop_
_entity.id
_entity.type
_entity.pdbx_description
1 polymer ?
#
loop_
_entity_poly.entity_id
_entity_poly.type
_entity_poly.pdbx_seq_one_letter_code
_entity_poly.pdbx_strand_id
1 'polypeptide(L)'
;METNVPEQESGNGRGLVKKCWDALVQNSYLAAILSAVALGLTAGLILKYFQISEHDKQYVGFPGEILMQMLQLVTLMLLFLPGASGFDTHRMIAGRAAAYFLSTTLMSLTIGIVLVMMFEPGTVHVEGEDPEDDQPFFNIDSLMDIIRNMAPKCLIQACFRQYETDRLEYEVESDEFNSSLDMNVTEVRLSVKYVDGTNILGLIVWALIFRIIFNRIGIDGKILLEVFHAFNEATKIIVDMILSFLPVGVLFLTTSHVVEFDDVETIFQIGKFMALVIIGLIIHSTIVLPLTYFLCTRRNPYDVIKEISPALKKALFSSSSVATLPLTIQCCESRLMIDKSVTQYMLPIGTNINMDGTALYEVAAAIFIVQINHIHLKIGQLIAITLTSAVSSIGSSGIPATGGMTTMFVLMAVGLPAKEATILVVVEWLLDRFNSVVNVLGNCFGVAIVHQVSKGQLGETEQRPPRKREVNTSVSLVAERSSREQVIDDEELSLDRIQFNPEELTQDEEDMFNALEYQES
;
A
#
# COMPACT_ATOMS: atom_id res chain seq x y z
N MET A 1 -51.12 -41.98 -0.69
CA MET A 1 -50.19 -42.52 0.33
C MET A 1 -48.81 -42.06 -0.10
N GLU A 2 -48.12 -41.13 0.54
CA GLU A 2 -48.26 -40.49 1.85
C GLU A 2 -47.89 -39.01 1.70
N THR A 3 -48.57 -38.18 2.49
CA THR A 3 -48.35 -36.75 2.65
C THR A 3 -47.16 -36.52 3.58
N ASN A 4 -46.06 -35.93 3.09
CA ASN A 4 -45.01 -35.40 3.96
C ASN A 4 -45.35 -33.95 4.32
N VAL A 5 -45.81 -33.79 5.56
CA VAL A 5 -45.92 -32.53 6.29
C VAL A 5 -44.50 -32.11 6.69
N PRO A 6 -44.08 -30.84 6.52
CA PRO A 6 -42.82 -30.38 7.09
C PRO A 6 -42.98 -30.23 8.61
N GLU A 7 -42.18 -30.97 9.37
CA GLU A 7 -42.03 -30.80 10.81
C GLU A 7 -41.56 -29.37 11.13
N GLN A 8 -42.23 -28.77 12.11
CA GLN A 8 -41.92 -27.46 12.66
C GLN A 8 -40.50 -27.42 13.25
N GLU A 9 -39.66 -26.51 12.76
CA GLU A 9 -38.38 -26.14 13.37
C GLU A 9 -38.60 -25.48 14.75
N SER A 10 -38.68 -26.31 15.79
CA SER A 10 -38.44 -25.89 17.17
C SER A 10 -36.94 -26.01 17.47
N GLY A 11 -36.18 -24.92 17.31
CA GLY A 11 -34.76 -24.92 17.72
C GLY A 11 -33.88 -23.78 17.21
N ASN A 12 -34.40 -22.56 17.03
CA ASN A 12 -33.71 -21.45 16.36
C ASN A 12 -32.40 -20.95 17.05
N GLY A 13 -32.11 -21.36 18.29
CA GLY A 13 -30.91 -20.93 19.02
C GLY A 13 -29.64 -21.73 18.71
N ARG A 14 -29.72 -23.06 18.55
CA ARG A 14 -28.53 -23.92 18.36
C ARG A 14 -27.98 -23.89 16.93
N GLY A 15 -28.85 -23.68 15.94
CA GLY A 15 -28.45 -23.53 14.54
C GLY A 15 -27.70 -22.22 14.27
N LEU A 16 -28.07 -21.14 14.97
CA LEU A 16 -27.39 -19.84 14.90
C LEU A 16 -26.00 -19.91 15.52
N VAL A 17 -25.85 -20.50 16.71
CA VAL A 17 -24.54 -20.67 17.37
C VAL A 17 -23.61 -21.55 16.52
N LYS A 18 -24.13 -22.63 15.91
CA LYS A 18 -23.33 -23.50 15.05
C LYS A 18 -22.93 -22.81 13.75
N LYS A 19 -23.83 -22.05 13.11
CA LYS A 19 -23.49 -21.22 11.94
C LYS A 19 -22.50 -20.11 12.27
N CYS A 20 -22.64 -19.46 13.42
CA CYS A 20 -21.67 -18.47 13.91
C CYS A 20 -20.31 -19.13 14.19
N TRP A 21 -20.29 -20.32 14.80
CA TRP A 21 -19.09 -21.10 15.06
C TRP A 21 -18.39 -21.54 13.77
N ASP A 22 -19.13 -22.07 12.79
CA ASP A 22 -18.59 -22.47 11.50
C ASP A 22 -18.07 -21.26 10.71
N ALA A 23 -18.75 -20.11 10.80
CA ALA A 23 -18.28 -18.84 10.24
C ALA A 23 -17.05 -18.27 10.98
N LEU A 24 -16.93 -18.51 12.29
CA LEU A 24 -15.78 -18.13 13.11
C LEU A 24 -14.56 -18.99 12.77
N VAL A 25 -14.75 -20.29 12.60
CA VAL A 25 -13.69 -21.24 12.22
C VAL A 25 -13.21 -21.00 10.79
N GLN A 26 -14.10 -20.64 9.86
CA GLN A 26 -13.72 -20.23 8.51
C GLN A 26 -12.96 -18.90 8.45
N ASN A 27 -13.13 -18.03 9.45
CA ASN A 27 -12.41 -16.76 9.60
C ASN A 27 -11.56 -16.75 10.88
N SER A 28 -10.80 -17.83 11.11
CA SER A 28 -10.00 -18.03 12.33
C SER A 28 -9.05 -16.85 12.61
N TYR A 29 -8.50 -16.24 11.56
CA TYR A 29 -7.63 -15.07 11.65
C TYR A 29 -8.34 -13.85 12.23
N LEU A 30 -9.53 -13.53 11.71
CA LEU A 30 -10.34 -12.40 12.19
C LEU A 30 -10.78 -12.63 13.64
N ALA A 31 -11.16 -13.86 13.98
CA ALA A 31 -11.50 -14.22 15.35
C ALA A 31 -10.32 -14.04 16.32
N ALA A 32 -9.10 -14.39 15.89
CA ALA A 32 -7.88 -14.21 16.68
C ALA A 32 -7.53 -12.73 16.93
N ILE A 33 -7.72 -11.85 15.93
CA ILE A 33 -7.49 -10.41 16.11
C ILE A 33 -8.55 -9.81 17.04
N LEU A 34 -9.82 -10.17 16.85
CA LEU A 34 -10.90 -9.67 17.71
C LEU A 34 -10.72 -10.09 19.17
N SER A 35 -10.31 -11.35 19.39
CA SER A 35 -10.01 -11.81 20.75
C SER A 35 -8.76 -11.12 21.30
N ALA A 36 -7.72 -10.90 20.49
CA ALA A 36 -6.53 -10.17 20.89
C ALA A 36 -6.82 -8.72 21.33
N VAL A 37 -7.66 -7.99 20.58
CA VAL A 37 -8.08 -6.63 20.94
C VAL A 37 -8.90 -6.65 22.24
N ALA A 38 -9.89 -7.54 22.35
CA ALA A 38 -10.71 -7.65 23.55
C ALA A 38 -9.86 -8.00 24.79
N LEU A 39 -8.96 -8.97 24.66
CA LEU A 39 -8.03 -9.35 25.71
C LEU A 39 -7.08 -8.20 26.06
N GLY A 40 -6.53 -7.51 25.05
CA GLY A 40 -5.64 -6.38 25.24
C GLY A 40 -6.31 -5.20 25.96
N LEU A 41 -7.55 -4.87 25.59
CA LEU A 41 -8.35 -3.86 26.31
C LEU A 41 -8.58 -4.27 27.77
N THR A 42 -8.98 -5.53 28.02
CA THR A 42 -9.21 -6.01 29.39
C THR A 42 -7.92 -6.03 30.22
N ALA A 43 -6.82 -6.52 29.66
CA ALA A 43 -5.52 -6.54 30.31
C ALA A 43 -5.04 -5.12 30.60
N GLY A 44 -5.15 -4.21 29.64
CA GLY A 44 -4.77 -2.81 29.81
C GLY A 44 -5.53 -2.12 30.94
N LEU A 45 -6.86 -2.30 31.01
CA LEU A 45 -7.68 -1.76 32.10
C LEU A 45 -7.30 -2.33 33.48
N ILE A 46 -6.98 -3.63 33.53
CA ILE A 46 -6.51 -4.29 34.77
C ILE A 46 -5.15 -3.72 35.18
N LEU A 47 -4.18 -3.65 34.26
CA LEU A 47 -2.84 -3.12 34.53
C LEU A 47 -2.90 -1.64 34.96
N LYS A 48 -3.80 -0.86 34.36
CA LYS A 48 -4.07 0.53 34.75
C LYS A 48 -4.59 0.62 36.19
N TYR A 49 -5.48 -0.28 36.61
CA TYR A 49 -5.96 -0.34 38.00
C TYR A 49 -4.82 -0.59 39.01
N PHE A 50 -3.79 -1.33 38.62
CA PHE A 50 -2.64 -1.64 39.48
C PHE A 50 -1.54 -0.56 39.50
N GLN A 51 -1.70 0.55 38.75
CA GLN A 51 -0.74 1.67 38.66
C GLN A 51 0.72 1.23 38.50
N ILE A 52 0.99 0.58 37.37
CA ILE A 52 2.30 0.02 37.03
C ILE A 52 3.34 1.11 36.74
N SER A 53 4.61 0.84 37.09
CA SER A 53 5.76 1.72 36.85
C SER A 53 6.03 1.96 35.37
N GLU A 54 6.56 3.13 35.00
CA GLU A 54 6.91 3.49 33.61
C GLU A 54 7.83 2.47 32.92
N HIS A 55 8.79 1.89 33.66
CA HIS A 55 9.67 0.85 33.13
C HIS A 55 8.91 -0.42 32.75
N ASP A 56 7.94 -0.81 33.56
CA ASP A 56 7.13 -2.01 33.32
C ASP A 56 6.14 -1.79 32.16
N LYS A 57 5.66 -0.55 31.96
CA LYS A 57 4.87 -0.17 30.78
C LYS A 57 5.65 -0.42 29.47
N GLN A 58 6.93 -0.05 29.44
CA GLN A 58 7.80 -0.30 28.28
C GLN A 58 7.95 -1.80 27.98
N TYR A 59 8.10 -2.65 29.01
CA TYR A 59 8.18 -4.09 28.81
C TYR A 59 6.88 -4.72 28.31
N VAL A 60 5.72 -4.20 28.76
CA VAL A 60 4.41 -4.63 28.27
C VAL A 60 4.23 -4.25 26.79
N GLY A 61 4.69 -3.07 26.37
CA GLY A 61 4.60 -2.62 24.98
C GLY A 61 5.58 -3.27 24.00
N PHE A 62 6.66 -3.89 24.50
CA PHE A 62 7.76 -4.38 23.67
C PHE A 62 7.37 -5.33 22.52
N PRO A 63 6.52 -6.38 22.72
CA PRO A 63 6.09 -7.23 21.61
C PRO A 63 5.32 -6.47 20.53
N GLY A 64 4.61 -5.42 20.96
CA GLY A 64 3.91 -4.51 20.07
C GLY A 64 4.86 -3.63 19.26
N GLU A 65 5.89 -3.10 19.90
CA GLU A 65 6.94 -2.32 19.23
C GLU A 65 7.66 -3.15 18.15
N ILE A 66 8.01 -4.40 18.45
CA ILE A 66 8.63 -5.32 17.47
C ILE A 66 7.70 -5.55 16.28
N LEU A 67 6.39 -5.75 16.50
CA LEU A 67 5.41 -5.86 15.42
C LEU A 67 5.44 -4.60 14.53
N MET A 68 5.42 -3.41 15.12
CA MET A 68 5.47 -2.15 14.38
C MET A 68 6.74 -2.04 13.55
N GLN A 69 7.91 -2.37 14.10
CA GLN A 69 9.19 -2.35 13.38
C GLN A 69 9.20 -3.34 12.19
N MET A 70 8.67 -4.55 12.37
CA MET A 70 8.55 -5.54 11.30
C MET A 70 7.63 -5.06 10.17
N LEU A 71 6.47 -4.49 10.51
CA LEU A 71 5.53 -3.94 9.53
C LEU A 71 6.12 -2.73 8.79
N GLN A 72 6.92 -1.90 9.49
CA GLN A 72 7.62 -0.75 8.93
C GLN A 72 8.59 -1.19 7.82
N LEU A 73 9.44 -2.18 8.14
CA LEU A 73 10.43 -2.72 7.20
C LEU A 73 9.76 -3.21 5.92
N VAL A 74 8.69 -3.99 6.06
CA VAL A 74 8.01 -4.62 4.93
C VAL A 74 7.22 -3.61 4.09
N THR A 75 6.56 -2.64 4.73
CA THR A 75 5.86 -1.57 4.02
C THR A 75 6.83 -0.77 3.14
N LEU A 76 8.02 -0.45 3.67
CA LEU A 76 9.07 0.21 2.91
C LEU A 76 9.43 -0.61 1.66
N MET A 77 9.73 -1.90 1.83
CA MET A 77 10.12 -2.79 0.72
C MET A 77 9.05 -2.89 -0.37
N LEU A 78 7.77 -2.88 -0.01
CA LEU A 78 6.65 -2.90 -0.96
C LEU A 78 6.51 -1.58 -1.74
N LEU A 79 6.68 -0.44 -1.06
CA LEU A 79 6.61 0.89 -1.68
C LEU A 79 7.69 1.09 -2.76
N PHE A 80 8.87 0.51 -2.51
CA PHE A 80 10.04 0.61 -3.38
C PHE A 80 9.95 -0.22 -4.65
N LEU A 81 9.10 -1.25 -4.67
CA LEU A 81 9.06 -2.25 -5.72
C LEU A 81 7.69 -2.36 -6.36
N PRO A 82 7.22 -1.31 -7.06
CA PRO A 82 5.93 -1.37 -7.73
C PRO A 82 5.90 -2.54 -8.71
N GLY A 83 5.14 -3.59 -8.36
CA GLY A 83 4.93 -4.75 -9.21
C GLY A 83 4.42 -4.32 -10.59
N ALA A 84 5.07 -4.85 -11.64
CA ALA A 84 4.68 -4.60 -13.01
C ALA A 84 4.02 -5.84 -13.61
N SER A 85 2.71 -5.96 -13.46
CA SER A 85 1.92 -6.71 -14.44
C SER A 85 1.87 -5.89 -15.73
N GLY A 86 2.41 -6.45 -16.82
CA GLY A 86 2.71 -5.77 -18.08
C GLY A 86 1.57 -4.92 -18.65
N PHE A 87 1.92 -3.72 -19.12
CA PHE A 87 1.00 -2.79 -19.81
C PHE A 87 0.80 -3.20 -21.29
N ASP A 88 0.57 -4.48 -21.56
CA ASP A 88 0.49 -5.03 -22.94
C ASP A 88 -0.94 -5.00 -23.53
N THR A 89 -1.82 -4.14 -23.01
CA THR A 89 -3.17 -3.90 -23.58
C THR A 89 -3.26 -2.49 -24.18
N HIS A 90 -4.19 -2.29 -25.12
CA HIS A 90 -4.43 -1.02 -25.83
C HIS A 90 -4.15 0.21 -24.98
N ARG A 91 -3.12 1.00 -25.38
CA ARG A 91 -2.68 2.23 -24.69
C ARG A 91 -3.82 3.16 -24.27
N MET A 92 -4.92 3.17 -25.03
CA MET A 92 -6.11 3.98 -24.73
C MET A 92 -6.94 3.45 -23.54
N ILE A 93 -7.11 2.13 -23.40
CA ILE A 93 -7.83 1.52 -22.26
C ILE A 93 -7.03 1.77 -20.98
N ALA A 94 -5.72 1.52 -21.03
CA ALA A 94 -4.82 1.81 -19.92
C ALA A 94 -4.83 3.30 -19.54
N GLY A 95 -4.81 4.21 -20.53
CA GLY A 95 -4.89 5.65 -20.29
C GLY A 95 -6.20 6.09 -19.62
N ARG A 96 -7.34 5.53 -20.05
CA ARG A 96 -8.66 5.79 -19.42
C ARG A 96 -8.73 5.26 -18.00
N ALA A 97 -8.21 4.06 -17.76
CA ALA A 97 -8.14 3.46 -16.42
C ALA A 97 -7.27 4.31 -15.48
N ALA A 98 -6.08 4.73 -15.93
CA ALA A 98 -5.19 5.60 -15.15
C ALA A 98 -5.82 6.96 -14.84
N ALA A 99 -6.49 7.58 -15.82
CA ALA A 99 -7.21 8.84 -15.59
C ALA A 99 -8.34 8.69 -14.57
N TYR A 100 -9.09 7.58 -14.64
CA TYR A 100 -10.13 7.27 -13.66
C TYR A 100 -9.53 7.11 -12.26
N PHE A 101 -8.53 6.26 -12.08
CA PHE A 101 -7.89 6.02 -10.78
C PHE A 101 -7.36 7.31 -10.17
N LEU A 102 -6.61 8.11 -10.93
CA LEU A 102 -6.09 9.38 -10.43
C LEU A 102 -7.23 10.34 -10.01
N SER A 103 -8.31 10.40 -10.79
CA SER A 103 -9.44 11.30 -10.48
C SER A 103 -10.19 10.87 -9.22
N THR A 104 -10.43 9.57 -9.02
CA THR A 104 -11.17 9.08 -7.85
C THR A 104 -10.33 9.16 -6.58
N THR A 105 -9.03 8.87 -6.66
CA THR A 105 -8.12 9.06 -5.52
C THR A 105 -8.08 10.52 -5.07
N LEU A 106 -7.96 11.47 -6.02
CA LEU A 106 -7.98 12.91 -5.71
C LEU A 106 -9.30 13.37 -5.08
N MET A 107 -10.44 12.88 -5.59
CA MET A 107 -11.74 13.15 -4.98
C MET A 107 -11.82 12.58 -3.55
N SER A 108 -11.35 11.35 -3.35
CA SER A 108 -11.34 10.68 -2.04
C SER A 108 -10.48 11.43 -1.02
N LEU A 109 -9.27 11.85 -1.41
CA LEU A 109 -8.37 12.69 -0.60
C LEU A 109 -9.03 14.01 -0.22
N THR A 110 -9.70 14.66 -1.18
CA THR A 110 -10.38 15.94 -0.94
C THR A 110 -11.49 15.78 0.10
N ILE A 111 -12.28 14.69 0.04
CA ILE A 111 -13.30 14.40 1.05
C ILE A 111 -12.67 14.22 2.43
N GLY A 112 -11.57 13.44 2.52
CA GLY A 112 -10.85 13.22 3.76
C GLY A 112 -10.36 14.52 4.40
N ILE A 113 -9.70 15.38 3.61
CA ILE A 113 -9.22 16.69 4.05
C ILE A 113 -10.37 17.59 4.49
N VAL A 114 -11.41 17.73 3.67
CA VAL A 114 -12.54 18.61 3.99
C VAL A 114 -13.22 18.19 5.28
N LEU A 115 -13.46 16.89 5.47
CA LEU A 115 -14.12 16.41 6.69
C LEU A 115 -13.26 16.64 7.92
N VAL A 116 -11.99 16.23 7.90
CA VAL A 116 -11.13 16.32 9.11
C VAL A 116 -10.80 17.76 9.48
N MET A 117 -10.66 18.66 8.50
CA MET A 117 -10.44 20.08 8.73
C MET A 117 -11.71 20.80 9.18
N MET A 118 -12.90 20.35 8.77
CA MET A 118 -14.16 20.98 9.16
C MET A 118 -14.61 20.57 10.57
N PHE A 119 -14.37 19.33 10.97
CA PHE A 119 -14.84 18.79 12.26
C PHE A 119 -13.76 18.72 13.33
N GLU A 120 -12.48 18.85 12.97
CA GLU A 120 -11.32 18.85 13.86
C GLU A 120 -11.39 17.80 14.98
N PRO A 121 -11.45 16.49 14.65
CA PRO A 121 -11.67 15.45 15.65
C PRO A 121 -10.56 15.35 16.71
N GLY A 122 -9.36 15.88 16.43
CA GLY A 122 -8.22 15.87 17.34
C GLY A 122 -8.03 17.12 18.20
N THR A 123 -8.80 18.20 18.01
CA THR A 123 -8.67 19.41 18.86
C THR A 123 -9.63 19.33 20.05
N VAL A 124 -9.14 19.74 21.22
CA VAL A 124 -9.99 20.00 22.38
C VAL A 124 -10.44 21.45 22.28
N HIS A 125 -11.72 21.67 22.02
CA HIS A 125 -12.29 23.01 22.10
C HIS A 125 -12.41 23.38 23.59
N VAL A 126 -11.33 23.90 24.18
CA VAL A 126 -11.39 24.56 25.48
C VAL A 126 -12.00 25.93 25.24
N GLU A 127 -13.19 26.18 25.80
CA GLU A 127 -13.80 27.52 25.77
C GLU A 127 -12.86 28.52 26.47
N GLY A 128 -12.14 29.36 25.71
CA GLY A 128 -11.40 30.50 26.25
C GLY A 128 -9.96 30.70 25.80
N GLU A 129 -9.37 29.84 24.98
CA GLU A 129 -8.09 30.12 24.31
C GLU A 129 -8.37 30.64 22.89
N ASP A 130 -8.19 31.95 22.69
CA ASP A 130 -8.05 32.49 21.34
C ASP A 130 -6.81 31.84 20.73
N PRO A 131 -6.90 31.25 19.51
CA PRO A 131 -5.71 30.74 18.85
C PRO A 131 -4.76 31.92 18.68
N GLU A 132 -3.56 31.84 19.27
CA GLU A 132 -2.48 32.74 18.90
C GLU A 132 -2.38 32.72 17.37
N ASP A 133 -2.47 33.91 16.76
CA ASP A 133 -2.59 34.14 15.34
C ASP A 133 -1.27 33.79 14.62
N ASP A 134 -0.88 32.51 14.67
CA ASP A 134 0.12 31.90 13.81
C ASP A 134 -0.50 31.79 12.43
N GLN A 135 -0.53 32.92 11.72
CA GLN A 135 -1.02 32.95 10.35
C GLN A 135 -0.33 31.85 9.54
N PRO A 136 -1.08 31.06 8.74
CA PRO A 136 -0.53 30.00 7.93
C PRO A 136 0.23 30.61 6.75
N PHE A 137 1.41 31.16 7.01
CA PHE A 137 2.30 31.60 5.95
C PHE A 137 2.65 30.39 5.10
N PHE A 138 2.50 30.56 3.79
CA PHE A 138 3.10 29.72 2.78
C PHE A 138 4.62 29.77 2.97
N ASN A 139 5.17 28.89 3.80
CA ASN A 139 6.62 28.76 3.98
C ASN A 139 7.19 28.11 2.71
N ILE A 140 7.67 28.96 1.79
CA ILE A 140 8.36 28.55 0.57
C ILE A 140 9.48 27.55 0.89
N ASP A 141 10.12 27.67 2.06
CA ASP A 141 11.15 26.75 2.55
C ASP A 141 10.66 25.31 2.67
N SER A 142 9.46 25.08 3.20
CA SER A 142 8.89 23.73 3.31
C SER A 142 8.58 23.15 1.94
N LEU A 143 8.10 23.97 0.99
CA LEU A 143 7.91 23.55 -0.39
C LEU A 143 9.26 23.23 -1.07
N MET A 144 10.29 24.05 -0.80
CA MET A 144 11.64 23.79 -1.28
C MET A 144 12.21 22.49 -0.71
N ASP A 145 11.94 22.16 0.56
CA ASP A 145 12.37 20.91 1.17
C ASP A 145 11.68 19.70 0.56
N ILE A 146 10.39 19.77 0.25
CA ILE A 146 9.68 18.73 -0.50
C ILE A 146 10.37 18.50 -1.86
N ILE A 147 10.67 19.57 -2.59
CA ILE A 147 11.34 19.47 -3.90
C ILE A 147 12.75 18.89 -3.76
N ARG A 148 13.52 19.33 -2.77
CA ARG A 148 14.86 18.79 -2.48
C ARG A 148 14.80 17.31 -2.11
N ASN A 149 13.79 16.90 -1.36
CA ASN A 149 13.57 15.51 -0.98
C ASN A 149 13.12 14.65 -2.17
N MET A 150 12.38 15.18 -3.16
CA MET A 150 12.09 14.45 -4.41
C MET A 150 13.36 14.08 -5.22
N ALA A 151 14.44 14.86 -5.09
CA ALA A 151 15.71 14.65 -5.80
C ALA A 151 16.90 14.51 -4.83
N PRO A 152 17.02 13.38 -4.09
CA PRO A 152 18.13 13.17 -3.18
C PRO A 152 19.47 13.13 -3.91
N LYS A 153 20.53 13.65 -3.26
CA LYS A 153 21.90 13.59 -3.79
C LYS A 153 22.43 12.16 -3.94
N CYS A 154 21.94 11.23 -3.11
CA CYS A 154 22.33 9.83 -3.13
C CYS A 154 21.13 8.97 -2.70
N LEU A 155 20.79 7.95 -3.49
CA LEU A 155 19.69 7.02 -3.20
C LEU A 155 19.97 6.18 -1.96
N ILE A 156 21.22 5.77 -1.75
CA ILE A 156 21.62 4.99 -0.56
C ILE A 156 21.44 5.84 0.70
N GLN A 157 21.86 7.11 0.66
CA GLN A 157 21.65 8.04 1.78
C GLN A 157 20.16 8.29 2.04
N ALA A 158 19.35 8.39 0.99
CA ALA A 158 17.91 8.57 1.10
C ALA A 158 17.21 7.42 1.86
N CYS A 159 17.80 6.23 1.93
CA CYS A 159 17.26 5.13 2.73
C CYS A 159 17.24 5.40 4.23
N PHE A 160 18.10 6.30 4.74
CA PHE A 160 18.23 6.55 6.19
C PHE A 160 18.35 8.02 6.59
N ARG A 161 18.42 8.96 5.63
CA ARG A 161 18.46 10.42 5.89
C ARG A 161 17.57 11.21 4.93
N GLN A 162 17.01 12.31 5.44
CA GLN A 162 16.20 13.27 4.69
C GLN A 162 16.66 14.71 4.89
N TYR A 163 16.27 15.59 3.97
CA TYR A 163 16.57 17.02 4.04
C TYR A 163 15.56 17.77 4.90
N GLU A 164 16.09 18.64 5.76
CA GLU A 164 15.32 19.61 6.53
C GLU A 164 16.05 20.97 6.47
N THR A 165 15.32 22.03 6.14
CA THR A 165 15.85 23.40 6.25
C THR A 165 15.65 23.92 7.67
N ASP A 166 16.76 24.19 8.33
CA ASP A 166 16.79 24.86 9.62
C ASP A 166 16.95 26.37 9.43
N ARG A 167 16.17 27.16 10.16
CA ARG A 167 16.29 28.62 10.16
C ARG A 167 17.21 29.00 11.31
N LEU A 168 18.48 29.30 11.00
CA LEU A 168 19.41 29.80 11.99
C LEU A 168 19.29 31.33 12.00
N GLU A 169 18.79 31.86 13.10
CA GLU A 169 18.80 33.30 13.36
C GLU A 169 20.18 33.69 13.90
N TYR A 170 20.86 34.57 13.17
CA TYR A 170 22.08 35.19 13.64
C TYR A 170 21.74 36.62 14.06
N GLU A 171 21.98 36.98 15.31
CA GLU A 171 22.03 38.39 15.69
C GLU A 171 23.26 39.01 15.01
N VAL A 172 23.03 39.94 14.09
CA VAL A 172 24.11 40.73 13.50
C VAL A 172 24.30 41.94 14.40
N GLU A 173 25.41 41.99 15.12
CA GLU A 173 25.86 43.23 15.76
C GLU A 173 26.07 44.26 14.65
N SER A 174 25.32 45.37 14.69
CA SER A 174 25.46 46.44 13.72
C SER A 174 26.79 47.17 13.95
N ASP A 175 27.76 46.99 13.05
CA ASP A 175 29.07 47.66 13.07
C ASP A 175 29.01 49.18 12.74
N GLU A 176 27.83 49.83 12.78
CA GLU A 176 27.70 51.28 12.55
C GLU A 176 27.40 52.03 13.85
N PHE A 177 28.48 52.48 14.49
CA PHE A 177 28.50 53.38 15.63
C PHE A 177 28.04 54.80 15.22
N ASN A 178 26.77 55.01 14.84
CA ASN A 178 26.20 56.34 14.58
C ASN A 178 24.65 56.42 14.50
N SER A 179 23.90 55.69 15.32
CA SER A 179 22.48 56.00 15.56
C SER A 179 22.05 55.64 16.98
N SER A 180 21.32 56.54 17.63
CA SER A 180 20.81 56.42 19.01
C SER A 180 19.62 55.45 19.14
N LEU A 181 19.56 54.44 18.27
CA LEU A 181 18.53 53.42 18.19
C LEU A 181 19.25 52.09 17.95
N ASP A 182 19.52 51.37 19.01
CA ASP A 182 19.92 49.96 18.95
C ASP A 182 18.77 49.19 18.30
N MET A 183 18.87 48.91 17.00
CA MET A 183 18.03 47.91 16.34
C MET A 183 18.81 46.62 16.29
N ASN A 184 18.40 45.61 17.06
CA ASN A 184 18.83 44.23 16.83
C ASN A 184 18.31 43.83 15.44
N VAL A 185 19.21 43.77 14.46
CA VAL A 185 18.92 43.21 13.14
C VAL A 185 19.21 41.72 13.22
N THR A 186 18.16 40.90 13.28
CA THR A 186 18.28 39.45 13.15
C THR A 186 18.40 39.09 11.66
N GLU A 187 19.56 38.55 11.25
CA GLU A 187 19.76 37.98 9.93
C GLU A 187 19.39 36.50 9.98
N VAL A 188 18.31 36.11 9.30
CA VAL A 188 17.92 34.70 9.18
C VAL A 188 18.72 34.07 8.03
N ARG A 189 19.59 33.10 8.34
CA ARG A 189 20.26 32.28 7.33
C ARG A 189 19.67 30.87 7.33
N LEU A 190 19.28 30.42 6.14
CA LEU A 190 18.80 29.07 5.92
C LEU A 190 19.98 28.10 5.92
N SER A 191 20.04 27.20 6.89
CA SER A 191 21.00 26.10 6.93
C SER A 191 20.31 24.80 6.53
N VAL A 192 20.88 24.08 5.58
CA VAL A 192 20.33 22.79 5.14
C VAL A 192 21.04 21.68 5.90
N LYS A 193 20.30 20.93 6.71
CA LYS A 193 20.81 19.77 7.47
C LYS A 193 20.20 18.46 6.97
N TYR A 194 20.95 17.38 7.19
CA TYR A 194 20.40 16.03 7.05
C TYR A 194 19.94 15.55 8.42
N VAL A 195 18.70 15.12 8.50
CA VAL A 195 18.12 14.53 9.70
C VAL A 195 17.97 13.02 9.47
N ASP A 196 18.21 12.24 10.51
CA ASP A 196 18.04 10.79 10.45
C ASP A 196 16.54 10.48 10.27
N GLY A 197 16.24 9.65 9.27
CA GLY A 197 14.89 9.40 8.78
C GLY A 197 14.90 9.10 7.29
N THR A 198 14.13 8.11 6.86
CA THR A 198 14.10 7.69 5.45
C THR A 198 13.42 8.75 4.58
N ASN A 199 14.10 9.23 3.53
CA ASN A 199 13.53 10.13 2.53
C ASN A 199 12.64 9.34 1.54
N ILE A 200 11.48 8.93 2.03
CA ILE A 200 10.52 8.09 1.31
C ILE A 200 10.06 8.77 0.01
N LEU A 201 9.83 10.08 0.03
CA LEU A 201 9.35 10.83 -1.13
C LEU A 201 10.34 10.73 -2.31
N GLY A 202 11.63 10.95 -2.05
CA GLY A 202 12.66 10.80 -3.08
C GLY A 202 12.75 9.39 -3.61
N LEU A 203 12.70 8.42 -2.71
CA LEU A 203 12.78 7.00 -3.05
C LEU A 203 11.66 6.56 -3.99
N ILE A 204 10.42 7.02 -3.74
CA ILE A 204 9.28 6.71 -4.62
C ILE A 204 9.42 7.38 -5.99
N VAL A 205 9.74 8.67 -6.02
CA VAL A 205 9.92 9.41 -7.29
C VAL A 205 10.96 8.71 -8.16
N TRP A 206 12.09 8.31 -7.59
CA TRP A 206 13.14 7.62 -8.32
C TRP A 206 12.78 6.18 -8.69
N ALA A 207 12.07 5.43 -7.84
CA ALA A 207 11.54 4.11 -8.19
C ALA A 207 10.61 4.17 -9.42
N LEU A 208 9.73 5.18 -9.49
CA LEU A 208 8.86 5.41 -10.65
C LEU A 208 9.67 5.76 -11.91
N ILE A 209 10.69 6.62 -11.79
CA ILE A 209 11.57 6.97 -12.91
C ILE A 209 12.32 5.73 -13.42
N PHE A 210 12.94 4.95 -12.53
CA PHE A 210 13.63 3.71 -12.91
C PHE A 210 12.69 2.73 -13.61
N ARG A 211 11.47 2.57 -13.09
CA ARG A 211 10.47 1.72 -13.73
C ARG A 211 10.13 2.18 -15.15
N ILE A 212 9.93 3.48 -15.37
CA ILE A 212 9.66 4.04 -16.71
C ILE A 212 10.85 3.79 -17.64
N ILE A 213 12.09 3.95 -17.14
CA ILE A 213 13.31 3.74 -17.90
C ILE A 213 13.50 2.26 -18.25
N PHE A 214 13.35 1.32 -17.29
CA PHE A 214 13.45 -0.12 -17.54
C PHE A 214 12.44 -0.59 -18.58
N ASN A 215 11.21 -0.07 -18.55
CA ASN A 215 10.22 -0.36 -19.60
C ASN A 215 10.65 0.14 -21.00
N ARG A 216 11.49 1.17 -21.09
CA ARG A 216 12.01 1.71 -22.36
C ARG A 216 13.27 1.01 -22.87
N ILE A 217 14.06 0.41 -21.98
CA ILE A 217 15.32 -0.28 -22.33
C ILE A 217 15.06 -1.56 -23.14
N GLY A 218 13.88 -2.16 -23.04
CA GLY A 218 13.52 -3.35 -23.81
C GLY A 218 13.83 -4.63 -23.03
N ILE A 219 14.66 -5.52 -23.59
CA ILE A 219 14.89 -6.86 -23.03
C ILE A 219 15.63 -6.80 -21.68
N ASP A 220 16.71 -6.04 -21.59
CA ASP A 220 17.50 -5.94 -20.35
C ASP A 220 16.69 -5.32 -19.21
N GLY A 221 15.83 -4.34 -19.54
CA GLY A 221 14.92 -3.74 -18.59
C GLY A 221 13.84 -4.71 -18.09
N LYS A 222 13.38 -5.64 -18.94
CA LYS A 222 12.45 -6.71 -18.51
C LYS A 222 13.10 -7.66 -17.52
N ILE A 223 14.36 -8.05 -17.73
CA ILE A 223 15.09 -8.92 -16.79
C ILE A 223 15.15 -8.26 -15.41
N LEU A 224 15.50 -6.97 -15.34
CA LEU A 224 15.51 -6.22 -14.08
C LEU A 224 14.13 -6.16 -13.43
N LEU A 225 13.06 -5.91 -14.20
CA LEU A 225 11.69 -5.89 -13.70
C LEU A 225 11.24 -7.25 -13.15
N GLU A 226 11.68 -8.37 -13.76
CA GLU A 226 11.41 -9.73 -13.27
C GLU A 226 12.11 -10.01 -11.93
N VAL A 227 13.36 -9.54 -11.77
CA VAL A 227 14.06 -9.63 -10.47
C VAL A 227 13.31 -8.85 -9.38
N PHE A 228 12.89 -7.62 -9.67
CA PHE A 228 12.11 -6.83 -8.71
C PHE A 228 10.75 -7.45 -8.41
N HIS A 229 10.11 -8.07 -9.40
CA HIS A 229 8.88 -8.83 -9.21
C HIS A 229 9.09 -10.02 -8.26
N ALA A 230 10.16 -10.81 -8.46
CA ALA A 230 10.48 -11.93 -7.58
C ALA A 230 10.72 -11.49 -6.13
N PHE A 231 11.38 -10.35 -5.94
CA PHE A 231 11.58 -9.78 -4.60
C PHE A 231 10.27 -9.31 -3.96
N ASN A 232 9.37 -8.70 -4.74
CA ASN A 232 8.04 -8.33 -4.26
C ASN A 232 7.22 -9.55 -3.83
N GLU A 233 7.27 -10.65 -4.58
CA GLU A 233 6.63 -11.91 -4.19
C GLU A 233 7.26 -12.51 -2.92
N ALA A 234 8.58 -12.50 -2.80
CA ALA A 234 9.26 -12.91 -1.57
C ALA A 234 8.86 -12.05 -0.35
N THR A 235 8.70 -10.74 -0.56
CA THR A 235 8.26 -9.81 0.49
C THR A 235 6.85 -10.13 0.97
N LYS A 236 5.92 -10.53 0.08
CA LYS A 236 4.58 -10.99 0.47
C LYS A 236 4.60 -12.24 1.36
N ILE A 237 5.53 -13.16 1.13
CA ILE A 237 5.68 -14.34 2.00
C ILE A 237 6.15 -13.91 3.40
N ILE A 238 7.03 -12.90 3.49
CA ILE A 238 7.44 -12.32 4.77
C ILE A 238 6.26 -11.63 5.47
N VAL A 239 5.42 -10.91 4.71
CA VAL A 239 4.16 -10.34 5.24
C VAL A 239 3.31 -11.42 5.90
N ASP A 240 3.07 -12.55 5.23
CA ASP A 240 2.23 -13.63 5.76
C ASP A 240 2.79 -14.20 7.08
N MET A 241 4.12 -14.25 7.21
CA MET A 241 4.79 -14.63 8.45
C MET A 241 4.56 -13.60 9.56
N ILE A 242 4.66 -12.31 9.26
CA ILE A 242 4.39 -11.22 10.22
C ILE A 242 2.91 -11.21 10.62
N LEU A 243 2.01 -11.38 9.66
CA LEU A 243 0.57 -11.44 9.91
C LEU A 243 0.21 -12.59 10.86
N SER A 244 0.97 -13.69 10.85
CA SER A 244 0.82 -14.78 11.82
C SER A 244 1.15 -14.36 13.26
N PHE A 245 2.06 -13.40 13.44
CA PHE A 245 2.38 -12.78 14.74
C PHE A 245 1.42 -11.63 15.13
N LEU A 246 0.67 -11.09 14.17
CA LEU A 246 -0.21 -9.93 14.36
C LEU A 246 -1.15 -10.03 15.57
N PRO A 247 -1.86 -11.16 15.83
CA PRO A 247 -2.75 -11.23 17.00
C PRO A 247 -2.00 -11.03 18.33
N VAL A 248 -0.76 -11.51 18.43
CA VAL A 248 0.05 -11.32 19.64
C VAL A 248 0.48 -9.87 19.74
N GLY A 249 1.03 -9.29 18.68
CA GLY A 249 1.47 -7.89 18.69
C GLY A 249 0.32 -6.90 18.95
N VAL A 250 -0.85 -7.12 18.35
CA VAL A 250 -2.05 -6.28 18.58
C VAL A 250 -2.53 -6.36 20.03
N LEU A 251 -2.47 -7.54 20.67
CA LEU A 251 -2.83 -7.67 22.08
C LEU A 251 -1.94 -6.78 22.96
N PHE A 252 -0.62 -6.86 22.79
CA PHE A 252 0.33 -6.08 23.59
C PHE A 252 0.33 -4.59 23.24
N LEU A 253 0.19 -4.21 21.96
CA LEU A 253 -0.02 -2.81 21.56
C LEU A 253 -1.26 -2.22 22.22
N THR A 254 -2.40 -2.90 22.11
CA THR A 254 -3.66 -2.44 22.70
C THR A 254 -3.53 -2.32 24.21
N THR A 255 -2.87 -3.29 24.86
CA THR A 255 -2.61 -3.26 26.30
C THR A 255 -1.76 -2.05 26.68
N SER A 256 -0.63 -1.83 26.00
CA SER A 256 0.29 -0.72 26.25
C SER A 256 -0.39 0.63 26.09
N HIS A 257 -1.11 0.83 25.00
CA HIS A 257 -1.82 2.09 24.75
C HIS A 257 -2.90 2.37 25.79
N VAL A 258 -3.69 1.38 26.21
CA VAL A 258 -4.71 1.58 27.26
C VAL A 258 -4.07 1.98 28.60
N VAL A 259 -2.86 1.52 28.89
CA VAL A 259 -2.11 1.86 30.10
C VAL A 259 -1.43 3.23 30.00
N GLU A 260 -1.06 3.66 28.78
CA GLU A 260 -0.42 4.95 28.51
C GLU A 260 -1.44 6.10 28.44
N PHE A 261 -2.63 5.88 27.86
CA PHE A 261 -3.66 6.90 27.77
C PHE A 261 -4.50 6.97 29.06
N ASP A 262 -4.32 8.06 29.80
CA ASP A 262 -5.11 8.34 31.00
C ASP A 262 -6.45 9.02 30.72
N ASP A 263 -6.55 9.74 29.59
CA ASP A 263 -7.66 10.65 29.33
C ASP A 263 -8.83 10.02 28.56
N VAL A 264 -10.02 10.09 29.16
CA VAL A 264 -11.31 9.77 28.49
C VAL A 264 -11.50 10.62 27.23
N GLU A 265 -10.88 11.81 27.21
CA GLU A 265 -10.86 12.73 26.10
C GLU A 265 -10.22 12.13 24.84
N THR A 266 -9.04 11.52 24.94
CA THR A 266 -8.36 10.90 23.80
C THR A 266 -9.22 9.77 23.21
N ILE A 267 -9.88 8.97 24.06
CA ILE A 267 -10.81 7.93 23.62
C ILE A 267 -11.98 8.54 22.82
N PHE A 268 -12.50 9.68 23.26
CA PHE A 268 -13.57 10.39 22.57
C PHE A 268 -13.12 10.98 21.24
N GLN A 269 -11.92 11.57 21.18
CA GLN A 269 -11.31 12.09 19.94
C GLN A 269 -11.10 10.97 18.91
N ILE A 270 -10.57 9.83 19.32
CA ILE A 270 -10.44 8.63 18.47
C ILE A 270 -11.82 8.16 17.97
N GLY A 271 -12.83 8.17 18.84
CA GLY A 271 -14.21 7.83 18.49
C GLY A 271 -14.79 8.76 17.42
N LYS A 272 -14.60 10.09 17.56
CA LYS A 272 -14.99 11.08 16.56
C LYS A 272 -14.26 10.84 15.23
N PHE A 273 -12.95 10.62 15.29
CA PHE A 273 -12.13 10.33 14.11
C PHE A 273 -12.64 9.10 13.36
N MET A 274 -12.89 7.99 14.06
CA MET A 274 -13.46 6.78 13.45
C MET A 274 -14.80 7.05 12.76
N ALA A 275 -15.72 7.75 13.44
CA ALA A 275 -17.02 8.09 12.89
C ALA A 275 -16.87 8.95 11.62
N LEU A 276 -15.96 9.92 11.64
CA LEU A 276 -15.68 10.82 10.53
C LEU A 276 -15.12 10.08 9.31
N VAL A 277 -14.18 9.16 9.50
CA VAL A 277 -13.66 8.32 8.41
C VAL A 277 -14.78 7.46 7.82
N ILE A 278 -15.60 6.81 8.66
CA ILE A 278 -16.73 5.99 8.18
C ILE A 278 -17.72 6.84 7.37
N ILE A 279 -18.04 8.05 7.84
CA ILE A 279 -18.89 9.00 7.11
C ILE A 279 -18.26 9.36 5.76
N GLY A 280 -16.96 9.68 5.73
CA GLY A 280 -16.23 9.97 4.49
C GLY A 280 -16.27 8.82 3.49
N LEU A 281 -16.05 7.59 3.95
CA LEU A 281 -16.14 6.39 3.12
C LEU A 281 -17.56 6.16 2.60
N ILE A 282 -18.58 6.40 3.41
CA ILE A 282 -19.99 6.32 2.99
C ILE A 282 -20.29 7.38 1.93
N ILE A 283 -19.87 8.63 2.13
CA ILE A 283 -20.04 9.72 1.15
C ILE A 283 -19.35 9.36 -0.17
N HIS A 284 -18.10 8.91 -0.12
CA HIS A 284 -17.35 8.54 -1.32
C HIS A 284 -18.01 7.37 -2.06
N SER A 285 -18.41 6.32 -1.33
CA SER A 285 -18.99 5.11 -1.92
C SER A 285 -20.43 5.24 -2.42
N THR A 286 -21.25 6.07 -1.78
CA THR A 286 -22.69 6.18 -2.10
C THR A 286 -23.05 7.42 -2.91
N ILE A 287 -22.22 8.45 -2.89
CA ILE A 287 -22.46 9.71 -3.60
C ILE A 287 -21.42 9.89 -4.70
N VAL A 288 -20.13 9.96 -4.36
CA VAL A 288 -19.09 10.37 -5.32
C VAL A 288 -18.84 9.32 -6.40
N LEU A 289 -18.59 8.06 -6.05
CA LEU A 289 -18.37 7.00 -7.04
C LEU A 289 -19.61 6.76 -7.92
N PRO A 290 -20.85 6.64 -7.38
CA PRO A 290 -22.06 6.51 -8.19
C PRO A 290 -22.33 7.73 -9.08
N LEU A 291 -22.06 8.94 -8.59
CA LEU A 291 -22.21 10.17 -9.38
C LEU A 291 -21.22 10.20 -10.55
N THR A 292 -19.94 9.87 -10.30
CA THR A 292 -18.92 9.75 -11.35
C THR A 292 -19.33 8.72 -12.41
N TYR A 293 -19.84 7.55 -11.99
CA TYR A 293 -20.38 6.55 -12.91
C TYR A 293 -21.56 7.10 -13.73
N PHE A 294 -22.52 7.77 -13.09
CA PHE A 294 -23.69 8.33 -13.76
C PHE A 294 -23.30 9.43 -14.76
N LEU A 295 -22.38 10.32 -14.40
CA LEU A 295 -21.90 11.39 -15.28
C LEU A 295 -21.20 10.83 -16.53
N CYS A 296 -20.38 9.79 -16.38
CA CYS A 296 -19.65 9.20 -17.50
C CYS A 296 -20.52 8.28 -18.38
N THR A 297 -21.44 7.51 -17.79
CA THR A 297 -22.18 6.46 -18.51
C THR A 297 -23.65 6.77 -18.76
N ARG A 298 -24.21 7.75 -18.05
CA ARG A 298 -25.65 8.09 -18.01
C ARG A 298 -26.56 6.89 -17.71
N ARG A 299 -26.06 5.95 -16.90
CA ARG A 299 -26.78 4.75 -16.45
C ARG A 299 -26.91 4.74 -14.93
N ASN A 300 -27.88 3.98 -14.45
CA ASN A 300 -28.11 3.83 -13.02
C ASN A 300 -26.93 3.09 -12.35
N PRO A 301 -26.19 3.71 -11.41
CA PRO A 301 -25.07 3.08 -10.73
C PRO A 301 -25.48 1.97 -9.75
N TYR A 302 -26.70 2.03 -9.20
CA TYR A 302 -27.14 1.07 -8.19
C TYR A 302 -27.37 -0.34 -8.76
N ASP A 303 -27.61 -0.46 -10.06
CA ASP A 303 -27.64 -1.76 -10.74
C ASP A 303 -26.26 -2.43 -10.69
N VAL A 304 -25.19 -1.65 -10.83
CA VAL A 304 -23.81 -2.17 -10.70
C VAL A 304 -23.57 -2.70 -9.30
N ILE A 305 -23.92 -1.91 -8.27
CA ILE A 305 -23.75 -2.27 -6.85
C ILE A 305 -24.51 -3.56 -6.52
N LYS A 306 -25.73 -3.71 -7.03
CA LYS A 306 -26.56 -4.90 -6.81
C LYS A 306 -25.86 -6.16 -7.33
N GLU A 307 -25.32 -6.11 -8.54
CA GLU A 307 -24.69 -7.26 -9.17
C GLU A 307 -23.36 -7.66 -8.50
N ILE A 308 -22.55 -6.69 -8.07
CA ILE A 308 -21.26 -6.94 -7.38
C ILE A 308 -21.41 -7.16 -5.87
N SER A 309 -22.63 -7.11 -5.32
CA SER A 309 -22.89 -7.26 -3.89
C SER A 309 -22.27 -8.50 -3.23
N PRO A 310 -22.09 -9.68 -3.89
CA PRO A 310 -21.36 -10.80 -3.30
C PRO A 310 -19.89 -10.48 -3.02
N ALA A 311 -19.21 -9.78 -3.94
CA ALA A 311 -17.82 -9.37 -3.79
C ALA A 311 -17.67 -8.35 -2.66
N LEU A 312 -18.57 -7.35 -2.58
CA LEU A 312 -18.57 -6.36 -1.50
C LEU A 312 -18.76 -7.01 -0.12
N LYS A 313 -19.68 -7.98 0.00
CA LYS A 313 -19.85 -8.75 1.24
C LYS A 313 -18.58 -9.52 1.59
N LYS A 314 -17.94 -10.19 0.62
CA LYS A 314 -16.68 -10.90 0.86
C LYS A 314 -15.58 -9.94 1.30
N ALA A 315 -15.50 -8.74 0.72
CA ALA A 315 -14.53 -7.71 1.09
C ALA A 315 -14.74 -7.22 2.52
N LEU A 316 -15.99 -6.99 2.91
CA LEU A 316 -16.35 -6.61 4.28
C LEU A 316 -15.90 -7.64 5.32
N PHE A 317 -16.04 -8.94 5.01
CA PHE A 317 -15.64 -10.01 5.92
C PHE A 317 -14.13 -10.30 5.90
N SER A 318 -13.51 -10.21 4.72
CA SER A 318 -12.10 -10.54 4.54
C SER A 318 -11.15 -9.39 4.87
N SER A 319 -11.64 -8.15 4.90
CA SER A 319 -10.82 -6.92 5.04
C SER A 319 -9.64 -6.88 4.05
N SER A 320 -9.79 -7.46 2.86
CA SER A 320 -8.73 -7.47 1.85
C SER A 320 -9.32 -7.41 0.45
N SER A 321 -8.92 -6.39 -0.30
CA SER A 321 -9.31 -6.23 -1.70
C SER A 321 -8.66 -7.29 -2.60
N VAL A 322 -7.41 -7.66 -2.31
CA VAL A 322 -6.65 -8.70 -3.05
C VAL A 322 -7.29 -10.08 -2.87
N ALA A 323 -7.65 -10.46 -1.64
CA ALA A 323 -8.30 -11.73 -1.37
C ALA A 323 -9.67 -11.88 -2.04
N THR A 324 -10.32 -10.74 -2.36
CA THR A 324 -11.63 -10.73 -3.03
C THR A 324 -11.55 -10.72 -4.56
N LEU A 325 -10.36 -10.46 -5.12
CA LEU A 325 -10.16 -10.24 -6.55
C LEU A 325 -10.76 -11.35 -7.44
N PRO A 326 -10.60 -12.66 -7.15
CA PRO A 326 -11.20 -13.71 -7.99
C PRO A 326 -12.73 -13.61 -8.07
N LEU A 327 -13.38 -13.32 -6.93
CA LEU A 327 -14.83 -13.16 -6.86
C LEU A 327 -15.28 -11.85 -7.53
N THR A 328 -14.48 -10.78 -7.41
CA THR A 328 -14.73 -9.50 -8.07
C THR A 328 -14.69 -9.66 -9.60
N ILE A 329 -13.69 -10.35 -10.14
CA ILE A 329 -13.60 -10.67 -11.58
C ILE A 329 -14.83 -11.46 -12.02
N GLN A 330 -15.20 -12.51 -11.27
CA GLN A 330 -16.37 -13.32 -11.59
C GLN A 330 -17.67 -12.51 -11.62
N CYS A 331 -17.88 -11.60 -10.66
CA CYS A 331 -19.05 -10.74 -10.63
C CYS A 331 -19.09 -9.79 -11.84
N CYS A 332 -17.96 -9.18 -12.20
CA CYS A 332 -17.87 -8.27 -13.34
C CYS A 332 -18.08 -8.99 -14.69
N GLU A 333 -17.51 -10.18 -14.86
CA GLU A 333 -17.64 -10.94 -16.12
C GLU A 333 -19.01 -11.62 -16.25
N SER A 334 -19.48 -12.27 -15.19
CA SER A 334 -20.67 -13.15 -15.28
C SER A 334 -21.99 -12.43 -15.00
N ARG A 335 -21.98 -11.38 -14.16
CA ARG A 335 -23.20 -10.66 -13.77
C ARG A 335 -23.34 -9.32 -14.48
N LEU A 336 -22.26 -8.53 -14.53
CA LEU A 336 -22.25 -7.25 -15.25
C LEU A 336 -22.01 -7.42 -16.77
N MET A 337 -21.66 -8.62 -17.22
CA MET A 337 -21.38 -8.93 -18.64
C MET A 337 -20.30 -8.00 -19.23
N ILE A 338 -19.28 -7.69 -18.44
CA ILE A 338 -18.15 -6.87 -18.88
C ILE A 338 -17.14 -7.75 -19.62
N ASP A 339 -16.56 -7.18 -20.68
CA ASP A 339 -15.55 -7.85 -21.50
C ASP A 339 -14.32 -8.31 -20.69
N LYS A 340 -13.90 -9.55 -20.90
CA LYS A 340 -12.80 -10.20 -20.17
C LYS A 340 -11.47 -9.47 -20.32
N SER A 341 -11.22 -8.87 -21.49
CA SER A 341 -9.98 -8.13 -21.73
C SER A 341 -9.86 -6.90 -20.84
N VAL A 342 -10.98 -6.28 -20.45
CA VAL A 342 -11.00 -5.14 -19.54
C VAL A 342 -10.93 -5.61 -18.09
N THR A 343 -11.73 -6.60 -17.69
CA THR A 343 -11.77 -7.09 -16.30
C THR A 343 -10.44 -7.71 -15.86
N GLN A 344 -9.87 -8.62 -16.65
CA GLN A 344 -8.65 -9.35 -16.30
C GLN A 344 -7.40 -8.46 -16.33
N TYR A 345 -7.47 -7.33 -17.04
CA TYR A 345 -6.39 -6.35 -17.07
C TYR A 345 -6.53 -5.31 -15.95
N MET A 346 -7.69 -4.64 -15.88
CA MET A 346 -7.85 -3.48 -15.01
C MET A 346 -8.10 -3.83 -13.55
N LEU A 347 -8.79 -4.94 -13.23
CA LEU A 347 -9.06 -5.30 -11.83
C LEU A 347 -7.79 -5.65 -11.03
N PRO A 348 -6.87 -6.50 -11.52
CA PRO A 348 -5.63 -6.80 -10.78
C PRO A 348 -4.77 -5.56 -10.56
N ILE A 349 -4.72 -4.66 -11.56
CA ILE A 349 -3.98 -3.39 -11.48
C ILE A 349 -4.67 -2.46 -10.48
N GLY A 350 -5.97 -2.23 -10.62
CA GLY A 350 -6.75 -1.33 -9.75
C GLY A 350 -6.80 -1.80 -8.29
N THR A 351 -6.75 -3.11 -8.04
CA THR A 351 -6.71 -3.64 -6.67
C THR A 351 -5.44 -3.24 -5.90
N ASN A 352 -4.36 -2.90 -6.60
CA ASN A 352 -3.13 -2.41 -5.99
C ASN A 352 -2.97 -0.89 -6.10
N ILE A 353 -3.47 -0.28 -7.18
CA ILE A 353 -3.24 1.16 -7.45
C ILE A 353 -4.39 2.03 -6.96
N ASN A 354 -5.63 1.59 -7.12
CA ASN A 354 -6.82 2.39 -6.88
C ASN A 354 -7.45 2.04 -5.53
N MET A 355 -6.84 2.61 -4.48
CA MET A 355 -7.24 2.39 -3.09
C MET A 355 -7.82 3.67 -2.49
N ASP A 356 -8.96 4.10 -3.03
CA ASP A 356 -9.67 5.32 -2.61
C ASP A 356 -9.93 5.40 -1.10
N GLY A 357 -10.39 4.30 -0.49
CA GLY A 357 -10.69 4.25 0.94
C GLY A 357 -9.43 4.40 1.79
N THR A 358 -8.33 3.77 1.35
CA THR A 358 -7.01 3.91 1.99
C THR A 358 -6.50 5.34 1.89
N ALA A 359 -6.61 5.97 0.72
CA ALA A 359 -6.18 7.36 0.53
C ALA A 359 -6.96 8.34 1.44
N LEU A 360 -8.29 8.18 1.54
CA LEU A 360 -9.14 9.00 2.42
C LEU A 360 -8.75 8.81 3.89
N TYR A 361 -8.56 7.55 4.30
CA TYR A 361 -8.13 7.23 5.65
C TYR A 361 -6.76 7.83 5.96
N GLU A 362 -5.75 7.62 5.13
CA GLU A 362 -4.37 8.08 5.38
C GLU A 362 -4.27 9.59 5.52
N VAL A 363 -4.94 10.34 4.65
CA VAL A 363 -4.90 11.81 4.72
C VAL A 363 -5.64 12.33 5.95
N ALA A 364 -6.79 11.73 6.29
CA ALA A 364 -7.55 12.10 7.47
C ALA A 364 -6.80 11.73 8.76
N ALA A 365 -6.17 10.55 8.77
CA ALA A 365 -5.39 10.05 9.89
C ALA A 365 -4.16 10.91 10.16
N ALA A 366 -3.42 11.29 9.11
CA ALA A 366 -2.25 12.17 9.25
C ALA A 366 -2.65 13.51 9.85
N ILE A 367 -3.72 14.14 9.33
CA ILE A 367 -4.20 15.42 9.87
C ILE A 367 -4.71 15.27 11.31
N PHE A 368 -5.40 14.17 11.63
CA PHE A 368 -5.86 13.88 12.99
C PHE A 368 -4.71 13.75 14.00
N ILE A 369 -3.62 13.06 13.64
CA ILE A 369 -2.45 12.95 14.52
C ILE A 369 -1.79 14.32 14.73
N VAL A 370 -1.75 15.15 13.69
CA VAL A 370 -1.24 16.52 13.80
C VAL A 370 -2.10 17.38 14.73
N GLN A 371 -3.44 17.21 14.69
CA GLN A 371 -4.38 17.86 15.60
C GLN A 371 -4.20 17.41 17.05
N ILE A 372 -4.04 16.11 17.31
CA ILE A 372 -3.78 15.58 18.67
C ILE A 372 -2.47 16.11 19.23
N ASN A 373 -1.47 16.30 18.38
CA ASN A 373 -0.19 16.87 18.78
C ASN A 373 -0.22 18.41 18.89
N HIS A 374 -1.38 19.05 18.71
CA HIS A 374 -1.56 20.50 18.75
C HIS A 374 -0.63 21.27 17.79
N ILE A 375 -0.35 20.68 16.63
CA ILE A 375 0.52 21.29 15.62
C ILE A 375 -0.33 21.99 14.57
N HIS A 376 -0.05 23.27 14.31
CA HIS A 376 -0.71 24.02 13.25
C HIS A 376 -0.16 23.61 11.87
N LEU A 377 -1.05 23.07 11.02
CA LEU A 377 -0.70 22.66 9.65
C LEU A 377 -0.48 23.88 8.76
N LYS A 378 0.74 24.01 8.24
CA LYS A 378 1.03 24.94 7.14
C LYS A 378 0.49 24.37 5.83
N ILE A 379 0.10 25.25 4.92
CA ILE A 379 -0.41 24.84 3.59
C ILE A 379 0.57 23.95 2.81
N GLY A 380 1.88 24.19 2.96
CA GLY A 380 2.92 23.35 2.34
C GLY A 380 2.91 21.93 2.89
N GLN A 381 2.74 21.77 4.21
CA GLN A 381 2.62 20.45 4.85
C GLN A 381 1.32 19.76 4.44
N LEU A 382 0.20 20.50 4.31
CA LEU A 382 -1.06 19.93 3.83
C LEU A 382 -0.94 19.38 2.40
N ILE A 383 -0.29 20.12 1.50
CA ILE A 383 -0.01 19.65 0.12
C ILE A 383 0.91 18.41 0.17
N ALA A 384 1.94 18.44 1.02
CA ALA A 384 2.86 17.32 1.18
C ALA A 384 2.15 16.06 1.65
N ILE A 385 1.35 16.15 2.73
CA ILE A 385 0.52 15.07 3.28
C ILE A 385 -0.40 14.53 2.18
N THR A 386 -1.08 15.41 1.43
CA THR A 386 -1.99 15.00 0.36
C THR A 386 -1.26 14.19 -0.72
N LEU A 387 -0.09 14.66 -1.16
CA LEU A 387 0.70 13.99 -2.18
C LEU A 387 1.29 12.67 -1.67
N THR A 388 1.83 12.65 -0.45
CA THR A 388 2.41 11.44 0.14
C THR A 388 1.34 10.40 0.45
N SER A 389 0.15 10.78 0.91
CA SER A 389 -1.01 9.87 1.05
C SER A 389 -1.48 9.33 -0.30
N ALA A 390 -1.55 10.17 -1.34
CA ALA A 390 -1.91 9.70 -2.69
C ALA A 390 -0.96 8.59 -3.16
N VAL A 391 0.34 8.79 -2.97
CA VAL A 391 1.36 7.84 -3.40
C VAL A 391 1.42 6.62 -2.47
N SER A 392 1.29 6.81 -1.15
CA SER A 392 1.25 5.74 -0.15
C SER A 392 0.10 4.77 -0.43
N SER A 393 -1.08 5.29 -0.76
CA SER A 393 -2.24 4.47 -1.11
C SER A 393 -2.02 3.57 -2.35
N ILE A 394 -1.14 3.95 -3.29
CA ILE A 394 -0.77 3.12 -4.46
C ILE A 394 0.21 2.01 -4.05
N GLY A 395 1.00 2.23 -3.00
CA GLY A 395 2.00 1.28 -2.49
C GLY A 395 1.45 0.31 -1.43
N SER A 396 0.23 0.51 -0.96
CA SER A 396 -0.43 -0.39 -0.02
C SER A 396 -0.83 -1.68 -0.75
N SER A 397 0.05 -2.68 -0.76
CA SER A 397 -0.39 -4.04 -1.09
C SER A 397 -1.49 -4.38 -0.09
N GLY A 398 -2.70 -4.74 -0.54
CA GLY A 398 -3.95 -4.87 0.25
C GLY A 398 -3.91 -5.86 1.43
N ILE A 399 -3.00 -5.57 2.35
CA ILE A 399 -2.57 -6.27 3.56
C ILE A 399 -3.28 -5.56 4.71
N PRO A 400 -4.00 -6.30 5.57
CA PRO A 400 -4.74 -5.70 6.68
C PRO A 400 -3.84 -5.01 7.69
N ALA A 401 -4.37 -4.00 8.38
CA ALA A 401 -3.75 -3.32 9.52
C ALA A 401 -2.38 -2.65 9.21
N THR A 402 -2.25 -2.06 8.02
CA THR A 402 -1.04 -1.33 7.58
C THR A 402 -1.18 0.20 7.65
N GLY A 403 -2.40 0.72 7.75
CA GLY A 403 -2.80 2.11 7.77
C GLY A 403 -2.17 2.98 8.86
N GLY A 404 -1.99 2.48 10.08
CA GLY A 404 -1.26 3.19 11.14
C GLY A 404 0.21 3.39 10.75
N MET A 405 0.81 2.38 10.11
CA MET A 405 2.17 2.45 9.58
C MET A 405 2.26 3.40 8.39
N THR A 406 1.35 3.29 7.42
CA THR A 406 1.33 4.19 6.26
C THR A 406 1.05 5.64 6.64
N THR A 407 0.23 5.87 7.65
CA THR A 407 0.05 7.19 8.25
C THR A 407 1.35 7.68 8.89
N MET A 408 2.05 6.82 9.64
CA MET A 408 3.37 7.15 10.18
C MET A 408 4.37 7.51 9.08
N PHE A 409 4.36 6.77 7.96
CA PHE A 409 5.18 7.06 6.79
C PHE A 409 4.85 8.42 6.15
N VAL A 410 3.56 8.73 6.00
CA VAL A 410 3.09 10.03 5.51
C VAL A 410 3.58 11.16 6.41
N LEU A 411 3.50 11.02 7.74
CA LEU A 411 3.96 12.02 8.70
C LEU A 411 5.48 12.20 8.67
N MET A 412 6.24 11.10 8.66
CA MET A 412 7.71 11.13 8.57
C MET A 412 8.20 11.81 7.29
N ALA A 413 7.54 11.55 6.15
CA ALA A 413 7.88 12.15 4.87
C ALA A 413 7.67 13.67 4.82
N VAL A 414 6.87 14.21 5.73
CA VAL A 414 6.59 15.65 5.87
C VAL A 414 7.37 16.26 7.05
N GLY A 415 8.12 15.45 7.80
CA GLY A 415 8.88 15.89 8.97
C GLY A 415 8.02 16.13 10.21
N LEU A 416 6.88 15.46 10.31
CA LEU A 416 5.95 15.58 11.45
C LEU A 416 6.14 14.43 12.45
N PRO A 417 5.87 14.65 13.76
CA PRO A 417 5.89 13.59 14.75
C PRO A 417 4.94 12.46 14.37
N ALA A 418 5.45 11.23 14.42
CA ALA A 418 4.76 10.05 13.91
C ALA A 418 4.58 8.96 14.98
N LYS A 419 5.10 9.16 16.20
CA LYS A 419 5.02 8.19 17.30
C LYS A 419 3.56 7.92 17.68
N GLU A 420 2.74 8.96 17.66
CA GLU A 420 1.33 8.90 18.05
C GLU A 420 0.47 8.17 17.01
N ALA A 421 0.94 7.98 15.77
CA ALA A 421 0.22 7.20 14.74
C ALA A 421 0.04 5.72 15.14
N THR A 422 0.84 5.22 16.08
CA THR A 422 0.69 3.88 16.68
C THR A 422 -0.70 3.65 17.27
N ILE A 423 -1.35 4.70 17.79
CA ILE A 423 -2.71 4.65 18.35
C ILE A 423 -3.74 4.19 17.32
N LEU A 424 -3.50 4.49 16.04
CA LEU A 424 -4.43 4.22 14.96
C LEU A 424 -4.55 2.72 14.68
N VAL A 425 -3.51 1.94 14.97
CA VAL A 425 -3.51 0.48 14.77
C VAL A 425 -4.68 -0.18 15.53
N VAL A 426 -5.04 0.37 16.69
CA VAL A 426 -6.14 -0.14 17.54
C VAL A 426 -7.51 0.10 16.91
N VAL A 427 -7.68 1.11 16.06
CA VAL A 427 -8.96 1.38 15.37
C VAL A 427 -9.00 0.83 13.95
N GLU A 428 -7.84 0.60 13.38
CA GLU A 428 -7.70 0.25 11.98
C GLU A 428 -8.35 -1.09 11.63
N TRP A 429 -8.33 -2.07 12.53
CA TRP A 429 -8.99 -3.37 12.32
C TRP A 429 -10.49 -3.23 11.99
N LEU A 430 -11.13 -2.13 12.44
CA LEU A 430 -12.52 -1.82 12.12
C LEU A 430 -12.63 -1.07 10.79
N LEU A 431 -11.82 -0.03 10.63
CA LEU A 431 -11.87 0.87 9.46
C LEU A 431 -11.46 0.16 8.16
N ASP A 432 -10.51 -0.78 8.25
CA ASP A 432 -9.97 -1.51 7.10
C ASP A 432 -11.03 -2.32 6.32
N ARG A 433 -12.08 -2.78 7.02
CA ARG A 433 -13.24 -3.43 6.40
C ARG A 433 -13.98 -2.50 5.45
N PHE A 434 -14.21 -1.27 5.89
CA PHE A 434 -14.89 -0.27 5.08
C PHE A 434 -13.99 0.20 3.95
N ASN A 435 -12.69 0.41 4.22
CA ASN A 435 -11.69 0.74 3.18
C ASN A 435 -11.71 -0.30 2.06
N SER A 436 -11.63 -1.59 2.41
CA SER A 436 -11.67 -2.69 1.45
C SER A 436 -12.95 -2.72 0.62
N VAL A 437 -14.11 -2.44 1.22
CA VAL A 437 -15.38 -2.35 0.48
C VAL A 437 -15.36 -1.20 -0.52
N VAL A 438 -14.89 -0.02 -0.11
CA VAL A 438 -14.80 1.15 -0.98
C VAL A 438 -13.80 0.92 -2.12
N ASN A 439 -12.65 0.31 -1.84
CA ASN A 439 -11.63 0.00 -2.83
C ASN A 439 -12.16 -0.99 -3.90
N VAL A 440 -12.82 -2.08 -3.48
CA VAL A 440 -13.44 -3.04 -4.41
C VAL A 440 -14.55 -2.37 -5.23
N LEU A 441 -15.36 -1.52 -4.60
CA LEU A 441 -16.44 -0.79 -5.27
C LEU A 441 -15.90 0.18 -6.33
N GLY A 442 -14.90 0.99 -5.98
CA GLY A 442 -14.24 1.93 -6.89
C GLY A 442 -13.64 1.23 -8.10
N ASN A 443 -13.03 0.06 -7.90
CA ASN A 443 -12.49 -0.76 -8.98
C ASN A 443 -13.58 -1.31 -9.92
N CYS A 444 -14.69 -1.82 -9.36
CA CYS A 444 -15.83 -2.29 -10.16
C CYS A 444 -16.43 -1.17 -11.00
N PHE A 445 -16.63 0.02 -10.41
CA PHE A 445 -17.13 1.18 -11.14
C PHE A 445 -16.18 1.62 -12.25
N GLY A 446 -14.88 1.66 -11.97
CA GLY A 446 -13.86 2.01 -12.97
C GLY A 446 -13.91 1.11 -14.18
N VAL A 447 -13.97 -0.21 -13.95
CA VAL A 447 -14.06 -1.21 -15.01
C VAL A 447 -15.34 -1.07 -15.82
N ALA A 448 -16.47 -0.81 -15.15
CA ALA A 448 -17.74 -0.59 -15.82
C ALA A 448 -17.74 0.70 -16.68
N ILE A 449 -17.13 1.79 -16.19
CA ILE A 449 -16.97 3.05 -16.94
C ILE A 449 -16.07 2.83 -18.15
N VAL A 450 -14.88 2.25 -17.95
CA VAL A 450 -13.90 2.02 -19.02
C VAL A 450 -14.47 1.10 -20.08
N HIS A 451 -15.20 0.04 -19.69
CA HIS A 451 -15.89 -0.83 -20.63
C HIS A 451 -16.92 -0.05 -21.46
N GLN A 452 -17.80 0.72 -20.81
CA GLN A 452 -18.86 1.45 -21.51
C GLN A 452 -18.30 2.51 -22.48
N VAL A 453 -17.24 3.22 -22.09
CA VAL A 453 -16.56 4.23 -22.91
C VAL A 453 -15.74 3.60 -24.05
N SER A 454 -15.31 2.34 -23.90
CA SER A 454 -14.49 1.62 -24.88
C SER A 454 -15.27 0.69 -25.80
N LYS A 455 -16.61 0.62 -25.70
CA LYS A 455 -17.46 -0.28 -26.50
C LYS A 455 -17.23 -0.21 -28.00
N GLY A 456 -17.02 0.99 -28.56
CA GLY A 456 -16.76 1.16 -29.99
C GLY A 456 -15.46 0.52 -30.48
N GLN A 457 -14.47 0.32 -29.60
CA GLN A 457 -13.14 -0.21 -29.93
C GLN A 457 -13.04 -1.73 -29.66
N LEU A 458 -13.80 -2.22 -28.68
CA LEU A 458 -13.89 -3.64 -28.37
C LEU A 458 -14.55 -4.42 -29.52
N GLY A 459 -15.58 -3.84 -30.16
CA GLY A 459 -16.24 -4.43 -31.33
C GLY A 459 -15.36 -4.55 -32.58
N GLU A 460 -14.33 -3.71 -32.74
CA GLU A 460 -13.35 -3.82 -33.83
C GLU A 460 -12.34 -4.95 -33.61
N THR A 461 -12.13 -5.35 -32.35
CA THR A 461 -11.15 -6.39 -31.98
C THR A 461 -11.72 -7.79 -32.20
N GLU A 462 -13.02 -8.00 -31.99
CA GLU A 462 -13.71 -9.25 -32.36
C GLU A 462 -13.71 -9.51 -33.87
N GLN A 463 -13.60 -8.47 -34.70
CA GLN A 463 -13.58 -8.60 -36.17
C GLN A 463 -12.18 -8.80 -36.76
N ARG A 464 -11.10 -8.61 -35.98
CA ARG A 464 -9.75 -8.94 -36.43
C ARG A 464 -9.47 -10.42 -36.18
N PRO A 465 -9.12 -11.22 -37.21
CA PRO A 465 -8.68 -12.58 -36.98
C PRO A 465 -7.47 -12.56 -36.03
N PRO A 466 -7.32 -13.55 -35.12
CA PRO A 466 -6.21 -13.58 -34.19
C PRO A 466 -4.92 -13.50 -34.99
N ARG A 467 -4.14 -12.44 -34.75
CA ARG A 467 -2.81 -12.29 -35.34
C ARG A 467 -2.05 -13.53 -34.89
N LYS A 468 -1.69 -14.41 -35.85
CA LYS A 468 -0.80 -15.54 -35.57
C LYS A 468 0.36 -14.97 -34.78
N ARG A 469 0.52 -15.38 -33.52
CA ARG A 469 1.75 -15.13 -32.78
C ARG A 469 2.83 -15.71 -33.66
N GLU A 470 3.65 -14.87 -34.28
CA GLU A 470 4.99 -15.27 -34.68
C GLU A 470 5.66 -15.66 -33.36
N VAL A 471 5.57 -16.95 -33.05
CA VAL A 471 6.42 -17.58 -32.06
C VAL A 471 7.81 -17.33 -32.60
N ASN A 472 8.52 -16.36 -32.02
CA ASN A 472 9.93 -16.17 -32.30
C ASN A 472 10.61 -17.52 -32.09
N THR A 473 11.05 -18.12 -33.20
CA THR A 473 11.71 -19.43 -33.29
C THR A 473 12.96 -19.52 -32.39
N SER A 474 13.43 -18.41 -31.83
CA SER A 474 14.53 -18.38 -30.86
C SER A 474 14.17 -18.96 -29.49
N VAL A 475 12.89 -18.98 -29.06
CA VAL A 475 12.51 -19.53 -27.74
C VAL A 475 12.31 -21.05 -27.79
N SER A 476 11.85 -21.61 -28.93
CA SER A 476 11.75 -23.07 -29.06
C SER A 476 13.12 -23.74 -29.19
N LEU A 477 14.10 -23.08 -29.82
CA LEU A 477 15.47 -23.60 -29.93
C LEU A 477 16.22 -23.61 -28.59
N VAL A 478 15.91 -22.69 -27.68
CA VAL A 478 16.48 -22.68 -26.32
C VAL A 478 15.83 -23.75 -25.44
N ALA A 479 14.51 -23.98 -25.58
CA ALA A 479 13.83 -25.07 -24.89
C ALA A 479 14.29 -26.45 -25.39
N GLU A 480 14.47 -26.63 -26.71
CA GLU A 480 15.02 -27.88 -27.28
C GLU A 480 16.49 -28.13 -26.91
N ARG A 481 17.31 -27.08 -26.75
CA ARG A 481 18.69 -27.23 -26.25
C ARG A 481 18.73 -27.64 -24.79
N SER A 482 17.91 -27.02 -23.94
CA SER A 482 17.85 -27.33 -22.51
C SER A 482 17.31 -28.75 -22.26
N SER A 483 16.36 -29.22 -23.07
CA SER A 483 15.88 -30.61 -23.01
C SER A 483 16.89 -31.63 -23.56
N ARG A 484 17.77 -31.25 -24.50
CA ARG A 484 18.87 -32.13 -24.97
C ARG A 484 20.01 -32.21 -23.97
N GLU A 485 20.37 -31.11 -23.30
CA GLU A 485 21.42 -31.10 -22.27
C GLU A 485 21.00 -31.94 -21.05
N GLN A 486 19.74 -31.86 -20.61
CA GLN A 486 19.24 -32.72 -19.51
C GLN A 486 19.20 -34.22 -19.87
N VAL A 487 18.98 -34.58 -21.14
CA VAL A 487 19.02 -35.99 -21.57
C VAL A 487 20.46 -36.51 -21.67
N ILE A 488 21.42 -35.65 -22.02
CA ILE A 488 22.85 -36.02 -22.10
C ILE A 488 23.44 -36.21 -20.69
N ASP A 489 23.06 -35.36 -19.72
CA ASP A 489 23.51 -35.50 -18.32
C ASP A 489 22.96 -36.78 -17.64
N ASP A 490 21.73 -37.20 -17.98
CA ASP A 490 21.15 -38.45 -17.47
C ASP A 490 21.74 -39.71 -18.15
N GLU A 491 22.22 -39.61 -19.40
CA GLU A 491 22.93 -40.71 -20.08
C GLU A 491 24.38 -40.87 -19.60
N GLU A 492 25.11 -39.77 -19.33
CA GLU A 492 26.48 -39.80 -18.80
C GLU A 492 26.59 -40.33 -17.37
N LEU A 493 25.51 -40.26 -16.56
CA LEU A 493 25.48 -40.84 -15.21
C LEU A 493 25.26 -42.36 -15.17
N SER A 494 25.06 -43.01 -16.33
CA SER A 494 24.72 -44.44 -16.44
C SER A 494 25.77 -45.30 -17.14
N LEU A 495 26.86 -44.72 -17.64
CA LEU A 495 27.94 -45.42 -18.35
C LEU A 495 29.20 -45.63 -17.49
N ASP A 496 29.01 -45.88 -16.19
CA ASP A 496 30.05 -46.39 -15.30
C ASP A 496 30.06 -47.93 -15.34
N ARG A 497 30.38 -48.47 -16.53
CA ARG A 497 30.71 -49.88 -16.79
C ARG A 497 30.96 -50.05 -18.29
N ILE A 498 32.23 -50.14 -18.70
CA ILE A 498 32.78 -51.18 -19.61
C ILE A 498 34.30 -50.92 -19.76
N GLN A 499 35.04 -52.03 -19.74
CA GLN A 499 36.49 -52.14 -19.63
C GLN A 499 37.26 -51.53 -20.81
N PHE A 500 38.38 -50.88 -20.48
CA PHE A 500 39.48 -50.55 -21.39
C PHE A 500 40.08 -51.82 -22.03
N ASN A 501 40.25 -51.82 -23.36
CA ASN A 501 41.19 -52.70 -24.06
C ASN A 501 42.01 -51.83 -25.05
N PRO A 502 43.34 -51.67 -24.87
CA PRO A 502 44.14 -50.73 -25.65
C PRO A 502 44.92 -51.47 -26.74
N GLU A 503 44.30 -51.74 -27.88
CA GLU A 503 45.02 -52.15 -29.10
C GLU A 503 44.29 -51.59 -30.32
N GLU A 504 44.84 -50.49 -30.88
CA GLU A 504 44.85 -50.10 -32.30
C GLU A 504 45.15 -48.59 -32.39
N LEU A 505 46.42 -48.21 -32.17
CA LEU A 505 46.96 -46.95 -32.67
C LEU A 505 47.40 -47.19 -34.13
N THR A 506 46.69 -46.63 -35.09
CA THR A 506 47.15 -46.56 -36.48
C THR A 506 47.95 -45.29 -36.73
N GLN A 507 48.99 -45.47 -37.53
CA GLN A 507 50.19 -44.67 -37.73
C GLN A 507 49.99 -43.30 -38.42
N ASP A 508 48.80 -42.70 -38.34
CA ASP A 508 48.43 -41.45 -39.01
C ASP A 508 48.28 -40.24 -38.06
N GLU A 509 48.45 -40.43 -36.74
CA GLU A 509 48.38 -39.32 -35.75
C GLU A 509 49.76 -38.80 -35.29
N GLU A 510 50.86 -39.52 -35.57
CA GLU A 510 52.23 -39.06 -35.25
C GLU A 510 52.76 -38.00 -36.23
N ASP A 511 52.29 -37.97 -37.47
CA ASP A 511 52.74 -36.99 -38.47
C ASP A 511 52.00 -35.64 -38.38
N MET A 512 50.87 -35.58 -37.67
CA MET A 512 50.11 -34.34 -37.46
C MET A 512 50.63 -33.53 -36.25
N PHE A 513 51.33 -34.19 -35.30
CA PHE A 513 51.93 -33.52 -34.13
C PHE A 513 53.29 -32.87 -34.45
N ASN A 514 54.05 -33.38 -35.42
CA ASN A 514 55.38 -32.86 -35.80
C ASN A 514 55.33 -31.63 -36.74
N ALA A 515 54.15 -31.19 -37.19
CA ALA A 515 53.98 -30.06 -38.10
C ALA A 515 53.60 -28.73 -37.41
N LEU A 516 53.44 -28.72 -36.08
CA LEU A 516 53.09 -27.50 -35.32
C LEU A 516 54.24 -26.97 -34.42
N GLU A 517 55.40 -27.63 -34.43
CA GLU A 517 56.59 -27.22 -33.63
C GLU A 517 57.63 -26.42 -34.46
N TYR A 518 57.19 -25.78 -35.56
CA TYR A 518 58.00 -24.86 -36.37
C TYR A 518 57.32 -23.50 -36.56
N GLN A 519 56.68 -22.98 -35.51
CA GLN A 519 56.30 -21.56 -35.40
C GLN A 519 56.40 -21.08 -33.93
N GLU A 520 57.60 -21.15 -33.35
CA GLU A 520 58.03 -20.21 -32.31
C GLU A 520 59.20 -19.38 -32.86
N SER A 521 58.95 -18.09 -33.12
CA SER A 521 59.96 -17.01 -33.05
C SER A 521 59.30 -15.69 -32.75
#